data_AF-A0A662RZH2-F1
#
_entry.id   AF-A0A662RZH2-F1
#
_cell.length_a   1.000
_cell.length_b   1.000
_cell.length_c   1.000
_cell.angle_alpha   90.00
_cell.angle_beta   90.00
_cell.angle_gamma   90.00
#
_symmetry.space_group_name_H-M   'P 1'
#
loop_
_entity.id
_entity.type
_entity.pdbx_description
1 polymer ?
#
loop_
_entity_poly.entity_id
_entity_poly.type
_entity_poly.pdbx_seq_one_letter_code
_entity_poly.pdbx_strand_id
1 'polypeptide(L)'
;TGGGIERSAKLILVVEAPRKCVIATATYGSELSPKVQVLRSFRDEVVMSSFAGRQFMKAFNRFYYGWSTPIAMFLEEHDSIRGLFKVLLYPLIEILDAVNRVYRILSFNTEVGVIFSGILASSLIGIVYLSPLVYFVAKKGLLNFEYKWLLSPALIGLSLLAISELLLIGGLASLASSILVISLMLSAPILLSLLLIRLKH
;
A
#
# COMPACT_ATOMS: atom_id res chain seq x y z
N THR A 1 37.62 -3.06 -56.00
CA THR A 1 37.82 -3.09 -54.53
C THR A 1 36.66 -2.36 -53.87
N GLY A 2 35.64 -3.10 -53.40
CA GLY A 2 34.44 -2.52 -52.79
C GLY A 2 34.63 -2.33 -51.29
N GLY A 3 34.87 -1.10 -50.85
CA GLY A 3 34.97 -0.75 -49.43
C GLY A 3 33.59 -0.54 -48.82
N GLY A 4 33.09 -1.54 -48.09
CA GLY A 4 31.87 -1.42 -47.29
C GLY A 4 32.15 -0.63 -46.00
N ILE A 5 31.42 0.45 -45.78
CA ILE A 5 31.50 1.24 -44.54
C ILE A 5 30.60 0.57 -43.50
N GLU A 6 31.20 -0.08 -42.51
CA GLU A 6 30.49 -0.57 -41.33
C GLU A 6 30.13 0.61 -40.41
N ARG A 7 28.82 0.83 -40.21
CA ARG A 7 28.30 1.81 -39.25
C ARG A 7 27.81 1.08 -38.02
N SER A 8 28.57 1.16 -36.93
CA SER A 8 28.12 0.68 -35.62
C SER A 8 27.40 1.79 -34.85
N ALA A 9 26.17 1.52 -34.42
CA ALA A 9 25.38 2.39 -33.57
C ALA A 9 25.40 1.88 -32.12
N LYS A 10 25.75 2.75 -31.17
CA LYS A 10 25.79 2.42 -29.73
C LYS A 10 24.42 2.70 -29.10
N LEU A 11 23.64 1.65 -28.86
CA LEU A 11 22.41 1.71 -28.07
C LEU A 11 22.74 1.60 -26.58
N ILE A 12 22.48 2.66 -25.82
CA ILE A 12 22.55 2.64 -24.36
C ILE A 12 21.14 2.37 -23.84
N LEU A 13 20.87 1.12 -23.49
CA LEU A 13 19.65 0.72 -22.79
C LEU A 13 19.79 1.06 -21.31
N VAL A 14 19.18 2.18 -20.88
CA VAL A 14 19.00 2.47 -19.45
C VAL A 14 17.79 1.69 -18.97
N VAL A 15 18.02 0.51 -18.41
CA VAL A 15 16.97 -0.28 -17.76
C VAL A 15 16.80 0.28 -16.34
N GLU A 16 15.70 1.01 -16.10
CA GLU A 16 15.36 1.41 -14.73
C GLU A 16 15.01 0.14 -13.93
N ALA A 17 15.81 -0.15 -12.90
CA ALA A 17 15.58 -1.34 -12.09
C ALA A 17 14.21 -1.25 -11.42
N PRO A 18 13.39 -2.32 -11.47
CA PRO A 18 12.09 -2.31 -10.83
C PRO A 18 12.26 -2.02 -9.34
N ARG A 19 11.38 -1.17 -8.81
CA ARG A 19 11.34 -0.82 -7.39
C ARG A 19 11.24 -2.11 -6.55
N LYS A 20 12.03 -2.22 -5.48
CA LYS A 20 12.15 -3.43 -4.64
C LYS A 20 11.30 -3.35 -3.38
N CYS A 21 10.72 -4.45 -2.91
CA CYS A 21 10.12 -4.52 -1.58
C CYS A 21 11.19 -4.73 -0.51
N VAL A 22 12.09 -3.76 -0.33
CA VAL A 22 13.40 -3.92 0.36
C VAL A 22 13.30 -4.54 1.76
N ILE A 23 12.32 -4.16 2.58
CA ILE A 23 12.13 -4.78 3.90
C ILE A 23 11.72 -6.25 3.78
N ALA A 24 10.79 -6.56 2.88
CA ALA A 24 10.34 -7.93 2.69
C ALA A 24 11.46 -8.79 2.11
N THR A 25 12.24 -8.27 1.16
CA THR A 25 13.42 -8.93 0.60
C THR A 25 14.47 -9.21 1.67
N ALA A 26 14.83 -8.22 2.49
CA ALA A 26 15.77 -8.42 3.59
C ALA A 26 15.24 -9.43 4.64
N THR A 27 13.93 -9.46 4.86
CA THR A 27 13.27 -10.38 5.82
C THR A 27 13.22 -11.83 5.32
N TYR A 28 12.93 -12.03 4.03
CA TYR A 28 12.76 -13.34 3.40
C TYR A 28 13.98 -13.82 2.60
N GLY A 29 15.05 -13.02 2.56
CA GLY A 29 16.34 -13.33 1.95
C GLY A 29 16.38 -13.28 0.42
N SER A 30 15.25 -13.13 -0.27
CA SER A 30 15.21 -13.09 -1.73
C SER A 30 14.00 -12.35 -2.27
N GLU A 31 14.23 -11.56 -3.33
CA GLU A 31 13.18 -10.94 -4.16
C GLU A 31 12.29 -11.99 -4.83
N LEU A 32 12.80 -13.21 -5.03
CA LEU A 32 12.09 -14.34 -5.63
C LEU A 32 11.35 -15.21 -4.62
N SER A 33 11.43 -14.88 -3.32
CA SER A 33 10.69 -15.64 -2.31
C SER A 33 9.18 -15.53 -2.58
N PRO A 34 8.39 -16.61 -2.39
CA PRO A 34 6.95 -16.60 -2.68
C PRO A 34 6.21 -15.48 -1.94
N LYS A 35 6.62 -15.20 -0.70
CA LYS A 35 6.04 -14.14 0.14
C LYS A 35 6.30 -12.73 -0.40
N VAL A 36 7.49 -12.46 -0.96
CA VAL A 36 7.80 -11.18 -1.62
C VAL A 36 7.08 -11.08 -2.97
N GLN A 37 6.95 -12.18 -3.71
CA GLN A 37 6.24 -12.20 -4.99
C GLN A 37 4.76 -11.82 -4.85
N VAL A 38 4.08 -12.23 -3.77
CA VAL A 38 2.70 -11.77 -3.49
C VAL A 38 2.62 -10.24 -3.44
N LEU A 39 3.53 -9.58 -2.70
CA LEU A 39 3.56 -8.12 -2.60
C LEU A 39 3.83 -7.46 -3.95
N ARG A 40 4.75 -8.05 -4.73
CA ARG A 40 5.13 -7.54 -6.05
C ARG A 40 4.00 -7.69 -7.06
N SER A 41 3.38 -8.85 -7.15
CA SER A 41 2.21 -9.07 -8.01
C SER A 41 1.07 -8.14 -7.64
N PHE A 42 0.76 -7.96 -6.35
CA PHE A 42 -0.25 -6.99 -5.95
C PHE A 42 0.09 -5.56 -6.42
N ARG A 43 1.33 -5.12 -6.23
CA ARG A 43 1.76 -3.80 -6.72
C ARG A 43 1.68 -3.69 -8.24
N ASP A 44 2.30 -4.63 -8.95
CA ASP A 44 2.54 -4.54 -10.38
C ASP A 44 1.29 -4.84 -11.21
N GLU A 45 0.49 -5.83 -10.80
CA GLU A 45 -0.70 -6.28 -11.53
C GLU A 45 -1.97 -5.55 -11.07
N VAL A 46 -2.09 -5.22 -9.78
CA VAL A 46 -3.28 -4.54 -9.26
C VAL A 46 -3.05 -3.03 -9.22
N VAL A 47 -2.17 -2.55 -8.33
CA VAL A 47 -2.06 -1.11 -8.05
C VAL A 47 -1.62 -0.32 -9.28
N MET A 48 -0.61 -0.78 -10.00
CA MET A 48 -0.06 -0.07 -11.16
C MET A 48 -0.95 -0.10 -12.42
N SER A 49 -2.04 -0.89 -12.42
CA SER A 49 -2.96 -0.98 -13.55
C SER A 49 -3.84 0.27 -13.73
N SER A 50 -3.99 1.08 -12.69
CA SER A 50 -4.84 2.28 -12.66
C SER A 50 -4.03 3.58 -12.54
N PHE A 51 -4.58 4.69 -13.04
CA PHE A 51 -4.08 6.04 -12.81
C PHE A 51 -4.04 6.36 -11.32
N ALA A 52 -5.11 6.12 -10.57
CA ALA A 52 -5.14 6.36 -9.13
C ALA A 52 -4.01 5.62 -8.40
N GLY A 53 -3.84 4.33 -8.68
CA GLY A 53 -2.80 3.50 -8.07
C GLY A 53 -1.38 3.90 -8.50
N ARG A 54 -1.15 4.26 -9.78
CA ARG A 54 0.15 4.78 -10.23
C ARG A 54 0.55 6.06 -9.51
N GLN A 55 -0.39 6.99 -9.30
CA GLN A 55 -0.10 8.25 -8.59
C GLN A 55 0.10 8.01 -7.10
N PHE A 56 -0.71 7.14 -6.47
CA PHE A 56 -0.49 6.69 -5.10
C PHE A 56 0.92 6.11 -4.92
N MET A 57 1.37 5.23 -5.83
CA MET A 57 2.68 4.60 -5.75
C MET A 57 3.84 5.60 -5.81
N LYS A 58 3.68 6.77 -6.44
CA LYS A 58 4.69 7.83 -6.39
C LYS A 58 4.86 8.41 -4.99
N ALA A 59 3.75 8.75 -4.32
CA ALA A 59 3.78 9.22 -2.92
C ALA A 59 4.27 8.12 -1.99
N PHE A 60 3.71 6.92 -2.13
CA PHE A 60 4.09 5.76 -1.31
C PHE A 60 5.57 5.44 -1.44
N ASN A 61 6.14 5.39 -2.65
CA ASN A 61 7.56 5.10 -2.84
C ASN A 61 8.45 6.14 -2.18
N ARG A 62 8.12 7.43 -2.29
CA ARG A 62 8.88 8.51 -1.63
C ARG A 62 8.88 8.33 -0.11
N PHE A 63 7.72 8.03 0.47
CA PHE A 63 7.60 7.75 1.90
C PHE A 63 8.37 6.48 2.29
N TYR A 64 8.06 5.36 1.62
CA TYR A 64 8.58 4.03 1.92
C TYR A 64 10.11 3.97 1.84
N TYR A 65 10.72 4.37 0.73
CA TYR A 65 12.17 4.27 0.57
C TYR A 65 12.96 5.24 1.44
N GLY A 66 12.32 6.32 1.93
CA GLY A 66 12.94 7.29 2.81
C GLY A 66 13.37 6.70 4.16
N TRP A 67 12.63 5.74 4.71
CA TRP A 67 12.95 5.09 5.99
C TRP A 67 13.23 3.59 5.88
N SER A 68 12.72 2.92 4.84
CA SER A 68 12.85 1.46 4.72
C SER A 68 14.26 1.00 4.33
N THR A 69 15.02 1.84 3.62
CA THR A 69 16.36 1.45 3.13
C THR A 69 17.35 1.21 4.27
N PRO A 70 17.52 2.12 5.26
CA PRO A 70 18.36 1.84 6.43
C PRO A 70 17.90 0.62 7.24
N ILE A 71 16.58 0.43 7.36
CA ILE A 71 16.01 -0.74 8.07
C ILE A 71 16.32 -2.05 7.34
N ALA A 72 16.26 -2.05 6.01
CA ALA A 72 16.60 -3.22 5.20
C ALA A 72 18.08 -3.59 5.34
N MET A 73 18.99 -2.61 5.33
CA MET A 73 20.42 -2.84 5.58
C MET A 73 20.64 -3.45 6.97
N PHE A 74 19.97 -2.91 8.00
CA PHE A 74 20.06 -3.46 9.36
C PHE A 74 19.56 -4.92 9.46
N LEU A 75 18.50 -5.27 8.73
CA LEU A 75 17.97 -6.65 8.62
C LEU A 75 18.90 -7.62 7.87
N GLU A 76 19.74 -7.11 6.97
CA GLU A 76 20.77 -7.90 6.28
C GLU A 76 21.93 -8.24 7.21
N GLU A 77 22.30 -7.31 8.09
CA GLU A 77 23.38 -7.50 9.08
C GLU A 77 22.96 -8.33 10.30
N HIS A 78 21.69 -8.25 10.72
CA HIS A 78 21.21 -8.85 11.97
C HIS A 78 20.07 -9.86 11.75
N ASP A 79 20.43 -11.14 11.62
CA ASP A 79 19.47 -12.22 11.40
C ASP A 79 18.44 -12.39 12.54
N SER A 80 18.79 -12.01 13.77
CA SER A 80 17.97 -12.20 14.97
C SER A 80 16.63 -11.45 14.91
N ILE A 81 16.57 -10.31 14.21
CA ILE A 81 15.34 -9.51 14.09
C ILE A 81 14.43 -9.92 12.93
N ARG A 82 14.89 -10.79 12.02
CA ARG A 82 14.07 -11.26 10.88
C ARG A 82 12.80 -11.97 11.33
N GLY A 83 12.86 -12.69 12.45
CA GLY A 83 11.69 -13.35 13.05
C GLY A 83 10.57 -12.35 13.38
N LEU A 84 10.93 -11.22 13.99
CA LEU A 84 9.97 -10.15 14.29
C LEU A 84 9.35 -9.57 13.01
N PHE A 85 10.17 -9.29 11.99
CA PHE A 85 9.66 -8.77 10.73
C PHE A 85 8.81 -9.80 9.96
N LYS A 86 9.08 -11.11 10.09
CA LYS A 86 8.19 -12.15 9.54
C LYS A 86 6.81 -12.09 10.20
N VAL A 87 6.74 -11.99 11.53
CA VAL A 87 5.48 -11.85 12.27
C VAL A 87 4.75 -10.57 11.86
N LEU A 88 5.48 -9.46 11.72
CA LEU A 88 4.89 -8.20 11.29
C LEU A 88 4.42 -8.24 9.83
N LEU A 89 5.15 -8.86 8.90
CA LEU A 89 4.80 -8.87 7.48
C LEU A 89 3.76 -9.93 7.13
N TYR A 90 3.65 -11.01 7.90
CA TYR A 90 2.74 -12.10 7.60
C TYR A 90 1.28 -11.65 7.41
N PRO A 91 0.64 -10.94 8.37
CA PRO A 91 -0.75 -10.50 8.18
C PRO A 91 -0.90 -9.52 7.01
N LEU A 92 0.07 -8.63 6.78
CA LEU A 92 0.06 -7.73 5.62
C LEU A 92 0.01 -8.52 4.31
N ILE A 93 0.85 -9.55 4.17
CA ILE A 93 0.91 -10.37 2.96
C ILE A 93 -0.41 -11.10 2.74
N GLU A 94 -0.98 -11.71 3.79
CA GLU A 94 -2.26 -12.43 3.69
C GLU A 94 -3.43 -11.49 3.35
N ILE A 95 -3.44 -10.28 3.91
CA ILE A 95 -4.44 -9.25 3.56
C ILE A 95 -4.33 -8.90 2.08
N LEU A 96 -3.14 -8.59 1.58
CA LEU A 96 -2.96 -8.16 0.19
C LEU A 96 -3.25 -9.30 -0.79
N ASP A 97 -2.92 -10.53 -0.45
CA ASP A 97 -3.28 -11.71 -1.25
C ASP A 97 -4.81 -11.93 -1.30
N ALA A 98 -5.50 -11.76 -0.16
CA ALA A 98 -6.96 -11.82 -0.11
C ALA A 98 -7.60 -10.70 -0.94
N VAL A 99 -7.09 -9.47 -0.85
CA VAL A 99 -7.56 -8.33 -1.64
C VAL A 99 -7.32 -8.57 -3.14
N ASN A 100 -6.18 -9.15 -3.52
CA ASN A 100 -5.89 -9.51 -4.91
C ASN A 100 -6.93 -10.49 -5.49
N ARG A 101 -7.35 -11.48 -4.70
CA ARG A 101 -8.43 -12.40 -5.12
C ARG A 101 -9.75 -11.66 -5.33
N VAL A 102 -10.09 -10.72 -4.46
CA VAL A 102 -11.31 -9.89 -4.60
C VAL A 102 -11.23 -8.98 -5.82
N TYR A 103 -10.07 -8.37 -6.07
CA TYR A 103 -9.83 -7.52 -7.24
C TYR A 103 -10.12 -8.24 -8.55
N ARG A 104 -9.70 -9.51 -8.68
CA ARG A 104 -9.94 -10.33 -9.89
C ARG A 104 -11.42 -10.56 -10.19
N ILE A 105 -12.29 -10.45 -9.18
CA ILE A 105 -13.75 -10.53 -9.36
C ILE A 105 -14.32 -9.17 -9.78
N LEU A 106 -13.70 -8.08 -9.31
CA LEU A 106 -14.10 -6.69 -9.57
C LEU A 106 -13.37 -6.04 -10.75
N SER A 107 -12.59 -6.81 -11.52
CA SER A 107 -11.72 -6.28 -12.58
C SER A 107 -12.47 -5.84 -13.85
N PHE A 108 -13.80 -5.69 -13.79
CA PHE A 108 -14.62 -5.17 -14.89
C PHE A 108 -14.24 -3.71 -15.23
N ASN A 109 -13.82 -2.94 -14.23
CA ASN A 109 -13.28 -1.60 -14.38
C ASN A 109 -12.03 -1.49 -13.50
N THR A 110 -10.87 -1.26 -14.12
CA THR A 110 -9.58 -1.29 -13.44
C THR A 110 -9.44 -0.18 -12.40
N GLU A 111 -9.96 1.03 -12.66
CA GLU A 111 -9.94 2.16 -11.72
C GLU A 111 -10.78 1.86 -10.49
N VAL A 112 -12.06 1.51 -10.69
CA VAL A 112 -12.97 1.16 -9.59
C VAL A 112 -12.43 -0.01 -8.79
N GLY A 113 -11.91 -1.04 -9.47
CA GLY A 113 -11.30 -2.20 -8.83
C GLY A 113 -10.10 -1.84 -7.96
N VAL A 114 -9.21 -0.95 -8.43
CA VAL A 114 -8.04 -0.53 -7.65
C VAL A 114 -8.43 0.37 -6.48
N ILE A 115 -9.36 1.31 -6.68
CA ILE A 115 -9.88 2.16 -5.60
C ILE A 115 -10.50 1.30 -4.50
N PHE A 116 -11.37 0.35 -4.88
CA PHE A 116 -11.99 -0.58 -3.93
C PHE A 116 -10.94 -1.44 -3.21
N SER A 117 -9.96 -1.97 -3.94
CA SER A 117 -8.86 -2.75 -3.37
C SER A 117 -8.05 -1.92 -2.38
N GLY A 118 -7.79 -0.64 -2.69
CA GLY A 118 -7.12 0.30 -1.80
C GLY A 118 -7.93 0.57 -0.53
N ILE A 119 -9.25 0.76 -0.64
CA ILE A 119 -10.15 0.95 0.50
C ILE A 119 -10.13 -0.28 1.41
N LEU A 120 -10.29 -1.47 0.81
CA LEU A 120 -10.33 -2.74 1.53
C LEU A 120 -8.98 -3.05 2.22
N ALA A 121 -7.88 -2.94 1.48
CA ALA A 121 -6.53 -3.16 2.02
C ALA A 121 -6.23 -2.19 3.17
N SER A 122 -6.48 -0.89 2.99
CA SER A 122 -6.21 0.13 4.02
C SER A 122 -7.01 -0.11 5.30
N SER A 123 -8.28 -0.45 5.15
CA SER A 123 -9.16 -0.74 6.29
C SER A 123 -8.71 -1.99 7.06
N LEU A 124 -8.40 -3.08 6.34
CA LEU A 124 -7.95 -4.33 6.95
C LEU A 124 -6.57 -4.18 7.63
N ILE A 125 -5.63 -3.48 7.00
CA ILE A 125 -4.32 -3.19 7.60
C ILE A 125 -4.53 -2.35 8.87
N GLY A 126 -5.31 -1.27 8.81
CA GLY A 126 -5.64 -0.47 9.99
C GLY A 126 -6.23 -1.31 11.12
N ILE A 127 -7.20 -2.16 10.80
CA ILE A 127 -7.84 -3.07 11.77
C ILE A 127 -6.80 -4.00 12.41
N VAL A 128 -5.96 -4.68 11.63
CA VAL A 128 -5.06 -5.69 12.20
C VAL A 128 -3.95 -5.06 13.05
N TYR A 129 -3.35 -3.95 12.60
CA TYR A 129 -2.20 -3.36 13.31
C TYR A 129 -2.59 -2.38 14.42
N LEU A 130 -3.70 -1.63 14.28
CA LEU A 130 -4.04 -0.57 15.24
C LEU A 130 -5.16 -0.95 16.21
N SER A 131 -6.06 -1.88 15.87
CA SER A 131 -7.21 -2.21 16.74
C SER A 131 -6.83 -2.63 18.15
N PRO A 132 -5.77 -3.45 18.41
CA PRO A 132 -5.42 -3.82 19.78
C PRO A 132 -5.16 -2.59 20.65
N LEU A 133 -4.33 -1.66 20.16
CA LEU A 133 -3.99 -0.42 20.86
C LEU A 133 -5.22 0.49 21.01
N VAL A 134 -5.92 0.71 19.90
CA VAL A 134 -7.11 1.59 19.85
C VAL A 134 -8.21 1.07 20.77
N TYR A 135 -8.43 -0.24 20.84
CA TYR A 135 -9.41 -0.86 21.74
C TYR A 135 -9.11 -0.59 23.21
N PHE A 136 -7.84 -0.71 23.63
CA PHE A 136 -7.44 -0.40 25.00
C PHE A 136 -7.62 1.08 25.35
N VAL A 137 -7.31 1.99 24.42
CA VAL A 137 -7.52 3.43 24.61
C VAL A 137 -9.01 3.78 24.65
N ALA A 138 -9.81 3.19 23.75
CA ALA A 138 -11.26 3.35 23.69
C ALA A 138 -11.93 2.87 24.98
N LYS A 139 -11.52 1.72 25.52
CA LYS A 139 -12.05 1.17 26.77
C LYS A 139 -11.82 2.09 27.98
N LYS A 140 -10.76 2.91 27.95
CA LYS A 140 -10.47 3.91 28.99
C LYS A 140 -11.32 5.19 28.85
N GLY A 141 -12.24 5.26 27.88
CA GLY A 141 -13.05 6.45 27.63
C GLY A 141 -12.25 7.64 27.06
N LEU A 142 -11.04 7.39 26.55
CA LEU A 142 -10.14 8.44 26.05
C LEU A 142 -10.43 8.84 24.59
N LEU A 143 -11.33 8.12 23.90
CA LEU A 143 -11.73 8.44 22.52
C LEU A 143 -13.12 9.07 22.51
N ASN A 144 -13.17 10.38 22.28
CA ASN A 144 -14.41 11.15 22.12
C ASN A 144 -14.54 11.69 20.70
N PHE A 145 -14.56 10.79 19.71
CA PHE A 145 -14.69 11.15 18.31
C PHE A 145 -16.11 10.92 17.82
N GLU A 146 -16.73 11.93 17.21
CA GLU A 146 -17.94 11.71 16.43
C GLU A 146 -17.57 11.02 15.11
N TYR A 147 -18.28 9.96 14.75
CA TYR A 147 -18.03 9.17 13.55
C TYR A 147 -18.06 10.00 12.25
N LYS A 148 -18.80 11.13 12.23
CA LYS A 148 -18.89 12.05 11.09
C LYS A 148 -17.54 12.71 10.78
N TRP A 149 -16.83 13.19 11.80
CA TRP A 149 -15.51 13.80 11.65
C TRP A 149 -14.43 12.76 11.34
N LEU A 150 -14.66 11.52 11.77
CA LEU A 150 -13.73 10.42 11.53
C LEU A 150 -13.72 9.96 10.07
N LEU A 151 -14.90 9.95 9.42
CA LEU A 151 -15.06 9.49 8.04
C LEU A 151 -14.98 10.62 6.99
N SER A 152 -15.11 11.89 7.40
CA SER A 152 -15.09 13.02 6.47
C SER A 152 -13.81 13.10 5.61
N PRO A 153 -12.58 12.82 6.11
CA PRO A 153 -11.39 12.90 5.27
C PRO A 153 -11.36 11.78 4.21
N ALA A 154 -11.91 10.60 4.49
CA ALA A 154 -12.03 9.53 3.52
C ALA A 154 -13.01 9.91 2.39
N LEU A 155 -14.15 10.50 2.74
CA LEU A 155 -15.13 10.98 1.74
C LEU A 155 -14.58 12.12 0.88
N ILE A 156 -13.85 13.06 1.50
CA ILE A 156 -13.15 14.14 0.80
C ILE A 156 -12.07 13.55 -0.12
N GLY A 157 -11.25 12.64 0.39
CA GLY A 157 -10.21 11.96 -0.39
C GLY A 157 -10.79 11.22 -1.60
N LEU A 158 -11.90 10.50 -1.43
CA LEU A 158 -12.58 9.81 -2.52
C LEU A 158 -13.14 10.78 -3.57
N SER A 159 -13.79 11.85 -3.13
CA SER A 159 -14.35 12.88 -4.02
C SER A 159 -13.26 13.58 -4.82
N LEU A 160 -12.16 13.97 -4.15
CA LEU A 160 -11.01 14.59 -4.80
C LEU A 160 -10.31 13.63 -5.76
N LEU A 161 -10.26 12.34 -5.43
CA LEU A 161 -9.67 11.33 -6.31
C LEU A 161 -10.48 11.22 -7.60
N ALA A 162 -11.81 11.15 -7.50
CA ALA A 162 -12.69 11.14 -8.68
C ALA A 162 -12.53 12.40 -9.55
N ILE A 163 -12.45 13.59 -8.94
CA ILE A 163 -12.19 14.85 -9.65
C ILE A 163 -10.81 14.81 -10.31
N SER A 164 -9.79 14.31 -9.62
CA SER A 164 -8.42 14.25 -10.14
C SER A 164 -8.28 13.30 -11.32
N GLU A 165 -9.07 12.24 -11.35
CA GLU A 165 -9.12 11.27 -12.44
C GLU A 165 -9.84 11.86 -13.66
N LEU A 166 -10.97 12.53 -13.45
CA LEU A 166 -11.70 13.25 -14.51
C LEU A 166 -10.84 14.33 -15.18
N LEU A 167 -10.03 15.04 -14.40
CA LEU A 167 -9.15 16.11 -14.88
C LEU A 167 -7.73 15.63 -15.22
N LEU A 168 -7.41 14.35 -14.98
CA LEU A 168 -6.08 13.75 -15.16
C LEU A 168 -4.93 14.49 -14.44
N ILE A 169 -5.22 15.07 -13.27
CA ILE A 169 -4.24 15.84 -12.47
C ILE A 169 -3.48 14.90 -11.52
N GLY A 170 -2.29 14.47 -11.93
CA GLY A 170 -1.50 13.48 -11.18
C GLY A 170 -1.11 13.89 -9.76
N GLY A 171 -0.76 15.16 -9.53
CA GLY A 171 -0.41 15.66 -8.20
C GLY A 171 -1.59 15.61 -7.22
N LEU A 172 -2.78 15.98 -7.69
CA LEU A 172 -4.01 15.90 -6.90
C LEU A 172 -4.39 14.45 -6.60
N ALA A 173 -4.27 13.56 -7.59
CA ALA A 173 -4.52 12.12 -7.41
C ALA A 173 -3.58 11.49 -6.37
N SER A 174 -2.31 11.86 -6.37
CA SER A 174 -1.32 11.42 -5.38
C SER A 174 -1.69 11.86 -3.96
N LEU A 175 -2.14 13.10 -3.79
CA LEU A 175 -2.58 13.62 -2.50
C LEU A 175 -3.89 12.97 -2.04
N ALA A 176 -4.89 12.93 -2.93
CA ALA A 176 -6.22 12.40 -2.64
C ALA A 176 -6.19 10.91 -2.26
N SER A 177 -5.44 10.09 -3.01
CA SER A 177 -5.25 8.67 -2.70
C SER A 177 -4.54 8.46 -1.36
N SER A 178 -3.53 9.29 -1.03
CA SER A 178 -2.83 9.22 0.25
C SER A 178 -3.74 9.59 1.43
N ILE A 179 -4.54 10.65 1.28
CA ILE A 179 -5.54 11.06 2.28
C ILE A 179 -6.55 9.93 2.50
N LEU A 180 -7.06 9.33 1.43
CA LEU A 180 -8.01 8.23 1.49
C LEU A 180 -7.44 7.03 2.26
N VAL A 181 -6.23 6.58 1.89
CA VAL A 181 -5.55 5.44 2.53
C VAL A 181 -5.33 5.71 4.02
N ILE A 182 -4.74 6.85 4.38
CA ILE A 182 -4.43 7.18 5.79
C ILE A 182 -5.73 7.31 6.60
N SER A 183 -6.75 7.99 6.05
CA SER A 183 -8.02 8.16 6.73
C SER A 183 -8.69 6.82 7.02
N LEU A 184 -8.66 5.87 6.08
CA LEU A 184 -9.22 4.53 6.28
C LEU A 184 -8.40 3.68 7.25
N MET A 185 -7.07 3.74 7.17
CA MET A 185 -6.18 3.04 8.12
C MET A 185 -6.44 3.47 9.57
N LEU A 186 -6.80 4.74 9.80
CA LEU A 186 -7.08 5.26 11.14
C LEU A 186 -8.54 5.08 11.57
N SER A 187 -9.49 5.32 10.68
CA SER A 187 -10.92 5.30 11.01
C SER A 187 -11.48 3.89 11.23
N ALA A 188 -11.10 2.91 10.40
CA ALA A 188 -11.59 1.54 10.50
C ALA A 188 -11.35 0.87 11.88
N PRO A 189 -10.13 0.88 12.46
CA PRO A 189 -9.88 0.29 13.79
C PRO A 189 -10.62 1.03 14.92
N ILE A 190 -10.81 2.35 14.81
CA ILE A 190 -11.57 3.15 15.79
C ILE A 190 -13.04 2.75 15.76
N LEU A 191 -13.65 2.70 14.58
CA LEU A 191 -15.05 2.29 14.42
C LEU A 191 -15.28 0.86 14.93
N LEU A 192 -14.39 -0.07 14.58
CA LEU A 192 -14.47 -1.45 15.07
C LEU A 192 -14.37 -1.51 16.60
N SER A 193 -13.41 -0.78 17.19
CA SER A 193 -13.22 -0.76 18.65
C SER A 193 -14.44 -0.19 19.38
N LEU A 194 -15.01 0.91 18.89
CA LEU A 194 -16.23 1.51 19.46
C LEU A 194 -17.43 0.58 19.32
N LEU A 195 -17.57 -0.11 18.19
CA LEU A 195 -18.62 -1.13 17.98
C LEU A 195 -18.48 -2.29 18.97
N LEU A 196 -17.27 -2.83 19.14
CA LEU A 196 -17.00 -3.93 20.08
C LEU A 196 -17.27 -3.55 21.54
N ILE A 197 -17.02 -2.29 21.92
CA ILE A 197 -17.35 -1.78 23.26
C ILE A 197 -18.88 -1.69 23.42
N ARG A 198 -19.58 -1.13 22.43
CA ARG A 198 -21.05 -1.03 22.45
C ARG A 198 -21.76 -2.39 22.49
N LEU A 199 -21.21 -3.42 21.83
CA LEU A 199 -21.79 -4.77 21.84
C LEU A 199 -21.58 -5.54 23.15
N LYS A 200 -20.63 -5.11 24.00
CA LYS A 200 -20.36 -5.73 25.31
C LYS A 200 -21.16 -5.09 26.46
N HIS A 201 -21.82 -3.97 26.20
CA HIS A 201 -22.70 -3.27 27.13
C HIS A 201 -24.16 -3.46 26.70
#